data_AF-A0A667WNA2-F1
#
_entry.id   AF-A0A667WNA2-F1
#
_cell.length_a   1.000
_cell.length_b   1.000
_cell.length_c   1.000
_cell.angle_alpha   90.00
_cell.angle_beta   90.00
_cell.angle_gamma   90.00
#
_symmetry.space_group_name_H-M   'P 1'
#
loop_
_entity.id
_entity.type
_entity.pdbx_description
1 polymer ?
#
loop_
_entity_poly.entity_id
_entity_poly.type
_entity_poly.pdbx_seq_one_letter_code
_entity_poly.pdbx_strand_id
1 'polypeptide(L)'
;MLSGKGNPTPDKWLRMTPPLPPECPGQLFQAGRLLLHLQSSLGAEGDILLEPYLLSWEELIKFMESLGTIVGFFSQKVKDKVALIRELSLKHHREAHGKLPGLQTPASFGLQSGAYRSVRSMVEAELRAGVVDFSRRSRSGCRTLLRLHRSLRWLTLLLEGLAEGPDTRGRYRTPGELGREAYQVALAPHHSWVLRQAAELVFLALPDRQFFLGLVCVRSQQEATPILHTLIRALSLVHTHTQRILDTHNMLELP
;
A
#
# COMPACT_ATOMS: atom_id res chain seq x y z
N MET A 1 -10.25 -11.37 37.14
CA MET A 1 -10.42 -9.99 36.62
C MET A 1 -9.28 -9.68 35.68
N LEU A 2 -9.47 -9.93 34.38
CA LEU A 2 -8.49 -9.65 33.32
C LEU A 2 -8.81 -8.25 32.78
N SER A 3 -8.01 -7.25 33.19
CA SER A 3 -8.15 -5.88 32.69
C SER A 3 -7.58 -5.80 31.27
N GLY A 4 -8.42 -5.33 30.35
CA GLY A 4 -8.17 -5.30 28.92
C GLY A 4 -6.99 -4.42 28.54
N LYS A 5 -6.09 -4.99 27.73
CA LYS A 5 -5.15 -4.21 26.93
C LYS A 5 -5.92 -3.65 25.73
N GLY A 6 -6.49 -2.45 25.90
CA GLY A 6 -7.05 -1.69 24.79
C GLY A 6 -5.94 -1.34 23.79
N ASN A 7 -6.18 -1.61 22.51
CA ASN A 7 -5.32 -1.08 21.45
C ASN A 7 -5.27 0.45 21.56
N PRO A 8 -4.08 1.08 21.45
CA PRO A 8 -3.97 2.52 21.51
C PRO A 8 -4.77 3.18 20.38
N THR A 9 -5.48 4.26 20.72
CA THR A 9 -6.23 5.08 19.75
C THR A 9 -5.28 5.73 18.73
N PRO A 10 -5.75 5.97 17.49
CA PRO A 10 -4.93 6.57 16.41
C PRO A 10 -4.24 7.88 16.81
N ASP A 11 -4.88 8.71 17.64
CA ASP A 11 -4.35 10.01 18.09
C ASP A 11 -3.10 9.92 18.99
N LYS A 12 -2.88 8.77 19.65
CA LYS A 12 -1.71 8.60 20.51
C LYS A 12 -0.42 8.36 19.71
N TRP A 13 -0.54 7.91 18.45
CA TRP A 13 0.59 7.59 17.56
C TRP A 13 1.15 8.79 16.82
N LEU A 14 0.31 9.78 16.46
CA LEU A 14 0.80 11.06 15.91
C LEU A 14 1.81 11.75 16.85
N ARG A 15 1.81 11.42 18.14
CA ARG A 15 2.73 11.97 19.16
C ARG A 15 3.99 11.13 19.41
N MET A 16 4.07 9.91 18.88
CA MET A 16 5.21 9.00 19.08
C MET A 16 5.62 8.38 17.75
N THR A 17 6.09 9.21 16.82
CA THR A 17 6.65 8.75 15.54
C THR A 17 7.89 7.92 15.85
N PRO A 18 7.90 6.60 15.56
CA PRO A 18 9.09 5.78 15.74
C PRO A 18 10.22 6.32 14.84
N PRO A 19 11.49 6.21 15.26
CA PRO A 19 12.61 6.63 14.44
C PRO A 19 12.57 5.91 13.09
N LEU A 20 12.84 6.66 12.01
CA LEU A 20 12.89 6.09 10.67
C LEU A 20 14.05 5.08 10.58
N PRO A 21 13.84 3.92 9.93
CA PRO A 21 14.94 3.04 9.52
C PRO A 21 16.00 3.83 8.74
N PRO A 22 17.29 3.53 8.94
CA PRO A 22 18.36 4.18 8.19
C PRO A 22 18.20 3.94 6.68
N GLU A 23 18.72 4.86 5.87
CA GLU A 23 18.82 4.62 4.43
C GLU A 23 19.78 3.46 4.14
N CYS A 24 19.48 2.72 3.08
CA CYS A 24 20.24 1.58 2.61
C CYS A 24 20.96 1.94 1.29
N PRO A 25 22.24 2.38 1.34
CA PRO A 25 22.94 2.86 0.15
C PRO A 25 22.98 1.81 -0.97
N GLY A 26 22.74 2.24 -2.21
CA GLY A 26 22.77 1.37 -3.38
C GLY A 26 21.52 0.52 -3.60
N GLN A 27 20.55 0.50 -2.67
CA GLN A 27 19.26 -0.15 -2.86
C GLN A 27 18.23 0.79 -3.50
N LEU A 28 17.42 0.24 -4.43
CA LEU A 28 16.30 0.97 -5.02
C LEU A 28 15.20 1.24 -3.99
N PHE A 29 14.87 0.22 -3.20
CA PHE A 29 13.90 0.31 -2.12
C PHE A 29 14.52 0.85 -0.83
N GLN A 30 13.78 1.70 -0.13
CA GLN A 30 14.16 2.35 1.11
C GLN A 30 13.02 2.22 2.14
N ALA A 31 13.20 1.35 3.14
CA ALA A 31 12.22 1.14 4.22
C ALA A 31 11.87 2.43 4.97
N GLY A 32 12.86 3.31 5.20
CA GLY A 32 12.66 4.61 5.84
C GLY A 32 11.74 5.54 5.04
N ARG A 33 11.88 5.57 3.71
CA ARG A 33 11.02 6.38 2.82
C ARG A 33 9.60 5.84 2.77
N LEU A 34 9.44 4.51 2.71
CA LEU A 34 8.13 3.88 2.77
C LEU A 34 7.42 4.26 4.07
N LEU A 35 8.10 4.12 5.21
CA LEU A 35 7.54 4.47 6.52
C LEU A 35 7.13 5.95 6.58
N LEU A 36 8.01 6.84 6.12
CA LEU A 36 7.74 8.28 6.07
C LEU A 36 6.47 8.57 5.24
N HIS A 37 6.37 8.02 4.03
CA HIS A 37 5.20 8.25 3.16
C HIS A 37 3.92 7.68 3.75
N LEU A 38 3.96 6.49 4.36
CA LEU A 38 2.80 5.92 5.05
C LEU A 38 2.34 6.80 6.21
N GLN A 39 3.26 7.28 7.05
CA GLN A 39 2.96 8.16 8.16
C GLN A 39 2.40 9.50 7.69
N SER A 40 3.03 10.12 6.68
CA SER A 40 2.57 11.38 6.09
C SER A 40 1.21 11.24 5.38
N SER A 41 0.80 10.02 5.02
CA SER A 41 -0.52 9.78 4.43
C SER A 41 -1.66 9.79 5.43
N LEU A 42 -1.38 9.66 6.73
CA LEU A 42 -2.41 9.73 7.76
C LEU A 42 -2.90 11.19 7.90
N GLY A 43 -4.15 11.44 7.51
CA GLY A 43 -4.80 12.74 7.62
C GLY A 43 -5.55 12.91 8.94
N ALA A 44 -6.15 14.09 9.11
CA ALA A 44 -7.02 14.38 10.24
C ALA A 44 -8.27 13.47 10.22
N GLU A 45 -8.82 13.18 11.41
CA GLU A 45 -10.09 12.43 11.58
C GLU A 45 -10.12 11.07 10.87
N GLY A 46 -8.96 10.41 10.72
CA GLY A 46 -8.84 9.11 10.07
C GLY A 46 -9.05 9.15 8.55
N ASP A 47 -8.87 10.30 7.91
CA ASP A 47 -8.75 10.42 6.46
C ASP A 47 -7.34 10.01 5.97
N ILE A 48 -7.17 9.82 4.67
CA ILE A 48 -5.90 9.44 4.03
C ILE A 48 -5.56 10.43 2.92
N LEU A 49 -4.43 11.12 3.04
CA LEU A 49 -3.91 12.03 2.01
C LEU A 49 -3.37 11.24 0.81
N LEU A 50 -3.84 11.58 -0.39
CA LEU A 50 -3.57 10.76 -1.58
C LEU A 50 -2.13 10.90 -2.09
N GLU A 51 -1.52 12.08 -2.02
CA GLU A 51 -0.15 12.27 -2.50
C GLU A 51 0.88 11.38 -1.77
N PRO A 52 1.05 11.50 -0.44
CA PRO A 52 1.93 10.61 0.32
C PRO A 52 1.49 9.13 0.23
N TYR A 53 0.19 8.84 0.11
CA TYR A 53 -0.28 7.48 -0.13
C TYR A 53 0.25 6.92 -1.47
N LEU A 54 0.20 7.69 -2.56
CA LEU A 54 0.75 7.26 -3.85
C LEU A 54 2.29 7.21 -3.85
N LEU A 55 2.97 8.08 -3.11
CA LEU A 55 4.42 7.98 -2.91
C LEU A 55 4.80 6.70 -2.15
N SER A 56 3.98 6.25 -1.19
CA SER A 56 4.19 4.96 -0.54
C SER A 56 4.10 3.80 -1.55
N TRP A 57 3.17 3.87 -2.51
CA TRP A 57 3.07 2.90 -3.59
C TRP A 57 4.27 2.92 -4.55
N GLU A 58 4.84 4.08 -4.86
CA GLU A 58 6.07 4.15 -5.65
C GLU A 58 7.23 3.44 -4.95
N GLU A 59 7.34 3.60 -3.64
CA GLU A 59 8.35 2.91 -2.85
C GLU A 59 8.09 1.39 -2.80
N LEU A 60 6.83 0.96 -2.65
CA LEU A 60 6.44 -0.44 -2.75
C LEU A 60 6.69 -1.05 -4.14
N ILE A 61 6.58 -0.25 -5.21
CA ILE A 61 6.92 -0.68 -6.57
C ILE A 61 8.42 -0.97 -6.67
N LYS A 62 9.29 -0.13 -6.12
CA LYS A 62 10.74 -0.39 -6.07
C LYS A 62 11.07 -1.66 -5.29
N PHE A 63 10.34 -1.91 -4.20
CA PHE A 63 10.44 -3.17 -3.46
C PHE A 63 10.10 -4.36 -4.35
N MET A 64 8.95 -4.34 -5.03
CA MET A 64 8.53 -5.41 -5.94
C MET A 64 9.54 -5.65 -7.07
N GLU A 65 10.11 -4.60 -7.65
CA GLU A 65 11.11 -4.70 -8.72
C GLU A 65 12.44 -5.27 -8.23
N SER A 66 12.80 -5.00 -6.97
CA SER A 66 14.01 -5.56 -6.35
C SER A 66 13.91 -7.07 -6.16
N LEU A 67 12.71 -7.66 -6.14
CA LEU A 67 12.49 -9.11 -6.02
C LEU A 67 12.70 -9.89 -7.33
N GLY A 68 13.04 -9.21 -8.42
CA GLY A 68 13.38 -9.82 -9.71
C GLY A 68 12.35 -9.60 -10.82
N THR A 69 12.73 -9.98 -12.04
CA THR A 69 12.02 -9.62 -13.29
C THR A 69 10.58 -10.11 -13.34
N ILE A 70 10.30 -11.32 -12.83
CA ILE A 70 8.95 -11.90 -12.83
C ILE A 70 8.02 -11.07 -11.94
N VAL A 71 8.48 -10.65 -10.75
CA VAL A 71 7.71 -9.78 -9.85
C VAL A 71 7.56 -8.38 -10.44
N GLY A 72 8.59 -7.87 -11.11
CA GLY A 72 8.56 -6.60 -11.83
C GLY A 72 7.46 -6.50 -12.89
N PHE A 73 7.10 -7.59 -13.57
CA PHE A 73 5.97 -7.60 -14.50
C PHE A 73 4.64 -7.28 -13.80
N PHE A 74 4.43 -7.78 -12.59
CA PHE A 74 3.21 -7.51 -11.81
C PHE A 74 3.20 -6.08 -11.25
N SER A 75 4.38 -5.50 -10.98
CA SER A 75 4.51 -4.11 -10.55
C SER A 75 3.90 -3.14 -11.57
N GLN A 76 3.95 -3.46 -12.87
CA GLN A 76 3.36 -2.63 -13.92
C GLN A 76 1.85 -2.40 -13.71
N LYS A 77 1.11 -3.43 -13.27
CA LYS A 77 -0.33 -3.28 -12.99
C LYS A 77 -0.61 -2.38 -11.80
N VAL A 78 0.35 -2.20 -10.89
CA VAL A 78 0.27 -1.26 -9.78
C VAL A 78 0.62 0.14 -10.27
N LYS A 79 1.69 0.29 -11.08
CA LYS A 79 2.07 1.55 -11.73
C LYS A 79 0.90 2.16 -12.52
N ASP A 80 0.22 1.35 -13.34
CA ASP A 80 -0.93 1.81 -14.14
C ASP A 80 -2.06 2.39 -13.25
N LYS A 81 -2.28 1.81 -12.06
CA LYS A 81 -3.31 2.28 -11.12
C LYS A 81 -2.91 3.58 -10.43
N VAL A 82 -1.64 3.69 -10.01
CA VAL A 82 -1.08 4.92 -9.45
C VAL A 82 -1.16 6.06 -10.48
N ALA A 83 -0.79 5.78 -11.73
CA ALA A 83 -0.87 6.73 -12.83
C ALA A 83 -2.32 7.19 -13.10
N LEU A 84 -3.29 6.26 -13.08
CA LEU A 84 -4.69 6.60 -13.30
C LEU A 84 -5.23 7.56 -12.22
N ILE A 85 -4.92 7.34 -10.94
CA ILE A 85 -5.36 8.26 -9.87
C ILE A 85 -4.78 9.67 -10.09
N ARG A 86 -3.51 9.77 -10.51
CA ARG A 86 -2.87 11.05 -10.85
C ARG A 86 -3.52 11.74 -12.05
N GLU A 87 -3.84 10.98 -13.09
CA GLU A 87 -4.53 11.49 -14.28
C GLU A 87 -5.93 12.04 -13.91
N LEU A 88 -6.68 11.31 -13.10
CA LEU A 88 -8.00 11.74 -12.64
C LEU A 88 -7.94 12.99 -11.75
N SER A 89 -6.92 13.08 -10.89
CA SER A 89 -6.64 14.28 -10.08
C SER A 89 -6.36 15.49 -10.95
N LEU A 90 -5.48 15.36 -11.95
CA LEU A 90 -5.18 16.41 -12.92
C LEU A 90 -6.42 16.86 -13.70
N LYS A 91 -7.26 15.90 -14.11
CA LYS A 91 -8.51 16.19 -14.82
C LYS A 91 -9.45 17.05 -13.96
N HIS A 92 -9.70 16.63 -12.71
CA HIS A 92 -10.56 17.40 -11.79
C HIS A 92 -9.99 18.78 -11.48
N HIS A 93 -8.67 18.90 -11.28
CA HIS A 93 -8.04 20.19 -11.05
C HIS A 93 -8.23 21.14 -12.25
N ARG A 94 -8.09 20.63 -13.49
CA ARG A 94 -8.30 21.44 -14.70
C ARG A 94 -9.73 21.89 -14.86
N GLU A 95 -10.70 21.03 -14.55
CA GLU A 95 -12.12 21.35 -14.58
C GLU A 95 -12.49 22.42 -13.53
N ALA A 96 -11.84 22.41 -12.37
CA ALA A 96 -12.11 23.37 -11.29
C ALA A 96 -11.36 24.71 -11.42
N HIS A 97 -10.13 24.71 -11.92
CA HIS A 97 -9.22 25.86 -11.86
C HIS A 97 -8.60 26.28 -13.22
N GLY A 98 -8.97 25.65 -14.33
CA GLY A 98 -8.41 25.91 -15.66
C GLY A 98 -7.04 25.25 -15.90
N LYS A 99 -6.34 25.62 -16.99
CA LYS A 99 -5.01 25.06 -17.33
C LYS A 99 -3.95 25.53 -16.33
N LEU A 100 -3.21 24.60 -15.70
CA LEU A 100 -2.03 24.95 -14.90
C LEU A 100 -0.96 25.63 -15.79
N PRO A 101 -0.29 26.71 -15.31
CA PRO A 101 0.94 27.19 -15.92
C PRO A 101 2.01 26.10 -15.76
N GLY A 102 2.72 25.78 -16.84
CA GLY A 102 3.58 24.61 -16.92
C GLY A 102 4.72 24.59 -15.90
N LEU A 103 4.82 23.47 -15.17
CA LEU A 103 6.06 22.74 -14.89
C LEU A 103 5.66 21.37 -14.35
N GLN A 104 6.02 20.27 -15.05
CA GLN A 104 5.75 18.90 -14.60
C GLN A 104 6.72 18.53 -13.47
N THR A 105 6.47 19.02 -12.26
CA THR A 105 7.13 18.54 -11.03
C THR A 105 6.21 17.53 -10.32
N PRO A 106 6.69 16.65 -9.44
CA PRO A 106 5.82 15.75 -8.66
C PRO A 106 4.71 16.49 -7.87
N ALA A 107 4.93 17.75 -7.52
CA ALA A 107 3.93 18.65 -6.93
C ALA A 107 2.79 19.07 -7.90
N SER A 108 2.85 18.69 -9.18
CA SER A 108 1.94 19.15 -10.24
C SER A 108 0.72 18.25 -10.49
N PHE A 109 0.56 17.13 -9.79
CA PHE A 109 -0.59 16.22 -10.01
C PHE A 109 -1.92 16.72 -9.42
N GLY A 110 -1.97 17.92 -8.82
CA GLY A 110 -3.18 18.46 -8.21
C GLY A 110 -3.66 17.68 -6.98
N LEU A 111 -2.79 16.89 -6.35
CA LEU A 111 -3.11 16.07 -5.17
C LEU A 111 -2.98 16.84 -3.85
N GLN A 112 -2.47 18.07 -3.90
CA GLN A 112 -2.32 18.93 -2.71
C GLN A 112 -3.62 19.67 -2.34
N SER A 113 -4.57 19.75 -3.27
CA SER A 113 -5.82 20.49 -3.10
C SER A 113 -6.95 19.88 -3.95
N GLY A 114 -8.20 20.24 -3.66
CA GLY A 114 -9.35 19.85 -4.48
C GLY A 114 -9.81 18.39 -4.30
N ALA A 115 -10.47 17.87 -5.32
CA ALA A 115 -11.22 16.60 -5.27
C ALA A 115 -10.34 15.41 -4.87
N TYR A 116 -9.09 15.35 -5.33
CA TYR A 116 -8.18 14.23 -5.09
C TYR A 116 -7.14 14.53 -4.02
N ARG A 117 -7.42 15.45 -3.09
CA ARG A 117 -6.54 15.72 -1.94
C ARG A 117 -6.44 14.53 -0.99
N SER A 118 -7.57 13.92 -0.67
CA SER A 118 -7.67 12.78 0.24
C SER A 118 -8.61 11.71 -0.30
N VAL A 119 -8.59 10.54 0.33
CA VAL A 119 -9.49 9.44 -0.01
C VAL A 119 -10.95 9.87 0.20
N ARG A 120 -11.27 10.55 1.31
CA ARG A 120 -12.63 11.03 1.54
C ARG A 120 -13.08 12.07 0.51
N SER A 121 -12.24 13.08 0.23
CA SER A 121 -12.59 14.09 -0.78
C SER A 121 -12.78 13.48 -2.16
N MET A 122 -11.98 12.46 -2.50
CA MET A 122 -12.07 11.75 -3.78
C MET A 122 -13.39 10.99 -3.87
N VAL A 123 -13.75 10.25 -2.81
CA VAL A 123 -15.01 9.51 -2.74
C VAL A 123 -16.20 10.44 -2.90
N GLU A 124 -16.24 11.56 -2.17
CA GLU A 124 -17.32 12.53 -2.24
C GLU A 124 -17.43 13.18 -3.63
N ALA A 125 -16.30 13.54 -4.23
CA ALA A 125 -16.27 14.17 -5.55
C ALA A 125 -16.74 13.20 -6.65
N GLU A 126 -16.27 11.95 -6.63
CA GLU A 126 -16.64 10.96 -7.64
C GLU A 126 -18.09 10.50 -7.52
N LEU A 127 -18.62 10.39 -6.29
CA LEU A 127 -20.04 10.13 -6.06
C LEU A 127 -20.89 11.28 -6.60
N ARG A 128 -20.51 12.53 -6.31
CA ARG A 128 -21.23 13.73 -6.78
C ARG A 128 -21.23 13.84 -8.31
N ALA A 129 -20.13 13.44 -8.93
CA ALA A 129 -19.99 13.42 -10.39
C ALA A 129 -20.68 12.21 -11.06
N GLY A 130 -21.17 11.24 -10.27
CA GLY A 130 -21.84 10.04 -10.81
C GLY A 130 -20.90 9.10 -11.59
N VAL A 131 -19.59 9.12 -11.31
CA VAL A 131 -18.59 8.32 -12.05
C VAL A 131 -18.26 6.97 -11.37
N VAL A 132 -18.74 6.76 -10.14
CA VAL A 132 -18.65 5.48 -9.44
C VAL A 132 -19.80 4.58 -9.89
N ASP A 133 -19.47 3.40 -10.42
CA ASP A 133 -20.46 2.41 -10.85
C ASP A 133 -20.32 1.16 -9.98
N PHE A 134 -21.40 0.81 -9.29
CA PHE A 134 -21.47 -0.33 -8.37
C PHE A 134 -21.85 -1.64 -9.09
N SER A 135 -22.23 -1.58 -10.36
CA SER A 135 -22.74 -2.71 -11.14
C SER A 135 -21.81 -3.11 -12.29
N ARG A 136 -21.07 -2.14 -12.85
CA ARG A 136 -20.18 -2.33 -14.00
C ARG A 136 -18.80 -1.76 -13.74
N ARG A 137 -17.80 -2.32 -14.42
CA ARG A 137 -16.41 -1.86 -14.32
C ARG A 137 -16.31 -0.41 -14.81
N SER A 138 -15.96 0.51 -13.92
CA SER A 138 -15.62 1.89 -14.26
C SER A 138 -14.13 2.19 -14.16
N ARG A 139 -13.71 3.33 -14.72
CA ARG A 139 -12.34 3.86 -14.59
C ARG A 139 -12.25 4.93 -13.49
N SER A 140 -13.01 4.77 -12.41
CA SER A 140 -13.03 5.70 -11.26
C SER A 140 -11.82 5.53 -10.33
N GLY A 141 -11.48 6.59 -9.62
CA GLY A 141 -10.48 6.63 -8.57
C GLY A 141 -10.84 5.70 -7.41
N CYS A 142 -12.09 5.70 -6.95
CA CYS A 142 -12.59 4.83 -5.87
C CYS A 142 -12.37 3.35 -6.18
N ARG A 143 -12.77 2.93 -7.38
CA ARG A 143 -12.51 1.59 -7.89
C ARG A 143 -11.03 1.28 -7.91
N THR A 144 -10.22 2.19 -8.44
CA THR A 144 -8.78 2.00 -8.59
C THR A 144 -8.08 1.88 -7.24
N LEU A 145 -8.44 2.75 -6.28
CA LEU A 145 -7.99 2.74 -4.91
C LEU A 145 -8.33 1.42 -4.22
N LEU A 146 -9.55 0.87 -4.41
CA LEU A 146 -9.93 -0.43 -3.83
C LEU A 146 -8.95 -1.56 -4.23
N ARG A 147 -8.42 -1.55 -5.45
CA ARG A 147 -7.48 -2.60 -5.90
C ARG A 147 -6.10 -2.42 -5.28
N LEU A 148 -5.66 -1.17 -5.12
CA LEU A 148 -4.45 -0.85 -4.36
C LEU A 148 -4.62 -1.27 -2.90
N HIS A 149 -5.73 -0.89 -2.27
CA HIS A 149 -6.09 -1.25 -0.89
C HIS A 149 -6.03 -2.76 -0.62
N ARG A 150 -6.65 -3.59 -1.48
CA ARG A 150 -6.54 -5.06 -1.40
C ARG A 150 -5.10 -5.57 -1.53
N SER A 151 -4.29 -4.94 -2.38
CA SER A 151 -2.87 -5.28 -2.54
C SER A 151 -2.04 -4.87 -1.32
N LEU A 152 -2.41 -3.78 -0.63
CA LEU A 152 -1.78 -3.35 0.62
C LEU A 152 -1.99 -4.38 1.73
N ARG A 153 -3.17 -5.01 1.78
CA ARG A 153 -3.46 -6.10 2.72
C ARG A 153 -2.52 -7.29 2.49
N TRP A 154 -2.34 -7.70 1.24
CA TRP A 154 -1.42 -8.78 0.87
C TRP A 154 0.01 -8.49 1.36
N LEU A 155 0.53 -7.29 1.07
CA LEU A 155 1.85 -6.87 1.53
C LEU A 155 1.97 -6.88 3.05
N THR A 156 0.95 -6.40 3.76
CA THR A 156 0.93 -6.39 5.23
C THR A 156 1.07 -7.81 5.80
N LEU A 157 0.27 -8.76 5.29
CA LEU A 157 0.32 -10.17 5.71
C LEU A 157 1.67 -10.84 5.39
N LEU A 158 2.26 -10.53 4.23
CA LEU A 158 3.59 -11.01 3.88
C LEU A 158 4.65 -10.52 4.88
N LEU A 159 4.62 -9.22 5.21
CA LEU A 159 5.57 -8.64 6.17
C LEU A 159 5.36 -9.18 7.59
N GLU A 160 4.12 -9.43 8.01
CA GLU A 160 3.79 -10.09 9.27
C GLU A 160 4.46 -11.47 9.35
N GLY A 161 4.29 -12.32 8.33
CA GLY A 161 4.95 -13.62 8.26
C GLY A 161 6.48 -13.52 8.20
N LEU A 162 7.03 -12.48 7.58
CA LEU A 162 8.48 -12.22 7.57
C LEU A 162 9.01 -11.69 8.90
N ALA A 163 8.16 -11.12 9.76
CA ALA A 163 8.54 -10.70 11.10
C ALA A 163 8.52 -11.86 12.11
N GLU A 164 7.77 -12.93 11.81
CA GLU A 164 7.69 -14.12 12.63
C GLU A 164 9.02 -14.88 12.74
N GLY A 165 9.22 -15.47 13.92
CA GLY A 165 10.34 -16.35 14.23
C GLY A 165 10.27 -17.70 13.51
N PRO A 166 11.22 -18.61 13.78
CA PRO A 166 11.21 -19.94 13.21
C PRO A 166 10.08 -20.78 13.81
N ASP A 167 9.67 -21.83 13.09
CA ASP A 167 8.73 -22.83 13.59
C ASP A 167 9.32 -23.66 14.76
N THR A 168 8.53 -24.59 15.32
CA THR A 168 8.96 -25.46 16.42
C THR A 168 10.16 -26.36 16.07
N ARG A 169 10.51 -26.48 14.79
CA ARG A 169 11.67 -27.23 14.29
C ARG A 169 12.86 -26.31 13.98
N GLY A 170 12.77 -25.02 14.30
CA GLY A 170 13.85 -24.04 14.07
C GLY A 170 13.93 -23.53 12.62
N ARG A 171 12.95 -23.83 11.76
CA ARG A 171 12.97 -23.43 10.35
C ARG A 171 12.20 -22.14 10.13
N TYR A 172 12.81 -21.20 9.44
CA TYR A 172 12.13 -20.01 8.95
C TYR A 172 11.33 -20.33 7.69
N ARG A 173 10.11 -19.80 7.65
CA ARG A 173 9.26 -19.84 6.46
C ARG A 173 9.86 -18.95 5.37
N THR A 174 9.75 -19.41 4.12
CA THR A 174 10.29 -18.69 2.96
C THR A 174 9.35 -17.57 2.51
N PRO A 175 9.87 -16.50 1.87
CA PRO A 175 9.01 -15.45 1.31
C PRO A 175 7.99 -15.98 0.29
N GLY A 176 8.32 -17.04 -0.46
CA GLY A 176 7.40 -17.73 -1.36
C GLY A 176 6.20 -18.35 -0.65
N GLU A 177 6.43 -19.11 0.43
CA GLU A 177 5.36 -19.71 1.24
C GLU A 177 4.46 -18.64 1.86
N LEU A 178 5.06 -17.61 2.46
CA LEU A 178 4.36 -16.52 3.11
C LEU A 178 3.55 -15.67 2.11
N GLY A 179 4.16 -15.37 0.95
CA GLY A 179 3.52 -14.60 -0.11
C GLY A 179 2.32 -15.31 -0.71
N ARG A 180 2.42 -16.64 -0.88
CA ARG A 180 1.31 -17.49 -1.33
C ARG A 180 0.15 -17.48 -0.35
N GLU A 181 0.40 -17.70 0.94
CA GLU A 181 -0.66 -17.70 1.96
C GLU A 181 -1.35 -16.34 2.08
N ALA A 182 -0.56 -15.26 2.13
CA ALA A 182 -1.08 -13.91 2.11
C ALA A 182 -1.96 -13.66 0.87
N TYR A 183 -1.57 -14.18 -0.30
CA TYR A 183 -2.30 -13.99 -1.55
C TYR A 183 -3.65 -14.69 -1.53
N GLN A 184 -3.70 -15.92 -1.01
CA GLN A 184 -4.95 -16.68 -0.90
C GLN A 184 -5.99 -15.93 -0.07
N VAL A 185 -5.55 -15.21 0.96
CA VAL A 185 -6.44 -14.41 1.82
C VAL A 185 -6.83 -13.09 1.16
N ALA A 186 -5.86 -12.32 0.66
CA ALA A 186 -6.09 -10.91 0.31
C ALA A 186 -6.49 -10.64 -1.15
N LEU A 187 -6.01 -11.47 -2.09
CA LEU A 187 -6.11 -11.16 -3.53
C LEU A 187 -6.78 -12.25 -4.34
N ALA A 188 -6.59 -13.53 -4.00
CA ALA A 188 -7.19 -14.64 -4.73
C ALA A 188 -8.71 -14.52 -4.87
N PRO A 189 -9.50 -14.10 -3.86
CA PRO A 189 -10.96 -13.94 -4.00
C PRO A 189 -11.36 -12.98 -5.13
N HIS A 190 -10.49 -12.03 -5.47
CA HIS A 190 -10.76 -10.98 -6.45
C HIS A 190 -10.07 -11.19 -7.81
N HIS A 191 -9.27 -12.25 -7.95
CA HIS A 191 -8.54 -12.57 -9.16
C HIS A 191 -9.16 -13.73 -9.94
N SER A 192 -9.10 -13.65 -11.27
CA SER A 192 -9.51 -14.74 -12.17
C SER A 192 -8.59 -15.96 -11.99
N TRP A 193 -9.07 -17.14 -12.40
CA TRP A 193 -8.30 -18.38 -12.32
C TRP A 193 -6.91 -18.24 -12.98
N VAL A 194 -6.84 -17.64 -14.17
CA VAL A 194 -5.58 -17.42 -14.89
C VAL A 194 -4.60 -16.56 -14.07
N LEU A 195 -5.09 -15.49 -13.43
CA LEU A 195 -4.25 -14.64 -12.59
C LEU A 195 -3.79 -15.36 -11.31
N ARG A 196 -4.59 -16.29 -10.77
CA ARG A 196 -4.18 -17.13 -9.64
C ARG A 196 -3.04 -18.07 -10.05
N GLN A 197 -3.14 -18.71 -11.21
CA GLN A 197 -2.06 -19.57 -11.72
C GLN A 197 -0.77 -18.78 -12.01
N ALA A 198 -0.89 -17.58 -12.59
CA ALA A 198 0.26 -16.73 -12.82
C ALA A 198 0.95 -16.30 -11.51
N ALA A 199 0.18 -16.03 -10.46
CA ALA A 199 0.71 -15.70 -9.14
C ALA A 199 1.50 -16.85 -8.51
N GLU A 200 1.09 -18.11 -8.73
CA GLU A 200 1.83 -19.28 -8.22
C GLU A 200 3.26 -19.35 -8.76
N LEU A 201 3.46 -18.99 -10.04
CA LEU A 201 4.80 -18.90 -10.63
C LEU A 201 5.66 -17.82 -9.97
N VAL A 202 5.05 -16.71 -9.56
CA VAL A 202 5.75 -15.65 -8.82
C VAL A 202 6.25 -16.17 -7.48
N PHE A 203 5.40 -16.86 -6.72
CA PHE A 203 5.76 -17.34 -5.38
C PHE A 203 6.87 -18.40 -5.40
N LEU A 204 6.96 -19.18 -6.47
CA LEU A 204 8.08 -20.11 -6.69
C LEU A 204 9.38 -19.38 -7.06
N ALA A 205 9.28 -18.21 -7.68
CA ALA A 205 10.43 -17.42 -8.14
C ALA A 205 10.89 -16.34 -7.13
N LEU A 206 10.19 -16.19 -6.00
CA LEU A 206 10.58 -15.21 -4.98
C LEU A 206 11.94 -15.57 -4.38
N PRO A 207 12.80 -14.56 -4.10
CA PRO A 207 14.12 -14.80 -3.55
C PRO A 207 14.02 -15.32 -2.11
N ASP A 208 15.14 -15.83 -1.61
CA ASP A 208 15.22 -16.36 -0.25
C ASP A 208 15.07 -15.26 0.83
N ARG A 209 14.98 -15.69 2.09
CA ARG A 209 14.82 -14.78 3.22
C ARG A 209 16.03 -13.86 3.42
N GLN A 210 17.23 -14.34 3.10
CA GLN A 210 18.46 -13.56 3.28
C GLN A 210 18.47 -12.34 2.35
N PHE A 211 17.98 -12.50 1.11
CA PHE A 211 17.79 -11.40 0.18
C PHE A 211 16.86 -10.33 0.75
N PHE A 212 15.73 -10.72 1.36
CA PHE A 212 14.79 -9.77 1.99
C PHE A 212 15.42 -8.99 3.15
N LEU A 213 16.29 -9.61 3.95
CA LEU A 213 17.04 -8.91 5.00
C LEU A 213 17.94 -7.83 4.39
N GLY A 214 18.59 -8.14 3.27
CA GLY A 214 19.40 -7.19 2.51
C GLY A 214 18.62 -5.96 2.03
N LEU A 215 17.34 -6.12 1.66
CA LEU A 215 16.48 -5.00 1.21
C LEU A 215 16.21 -3.97 2.30
N VAL A 216 16.33 -4.34 3.58
CA VAL A 216 16.19 -3.43 4.73
C VAL A 216 17.52 -3.15 5.42
N CYS A 217 18.64 -3.44 4.75
CA CYS A 217 19.99 -3.18 5.22
C CYS A 217 20.38 -3.84 6.55
N VAL A 218 19.83 -5.03 6.83
CA VAL A 218 20.17 -5.78 8.04
C VAL A 218 20.78 -7.14 7.71
N ARG A 219 21.52 -7.70 8.66
CA ARG A 219 22.22 -8.99 8.47
C ARG A 219 21.50 -10.16 9.10
N SER A 220 20.57 -9.89 10.01
CA SER A 220 19.89 -10.92 10.79
C SER A 220 18.39 -10.65 10.89
N GLN A 221 17.62 -11.72 11.11
CA GLN A 221 16.19 -11.63 11.38
C GLN A 221 15.89 -10.76 12.62
N GLN A 222 16.74 -10.86 13.65
CA GLN A 222 16.58 -10.13 14.90
C GLN A 222 16.65 -8.61 14.68
N GLU A 223 17.54 -8.16 13.79
CA GLU A 223 17.63 -6.75 13.38
C GLU A 223 16.44 -6.33 12.49
N ALA A 224 15.94 -7.23 11.63
CA ALA A 224 14.82 -6.93 10.74
C ALA A 224 13.48 -6.77 11.47
N THR A 225 13.21 -7.64 12.45
CA THR A 225 11.91 -7.70 13.16
C THR A 225 11.41 -6.34 13.67
N PRO A 226 12.18 -5.49 14.36
CA PRO A 226 11.70 -4.18 14.80
C PRO A 226 11.37 -3.21 13.65
N ILE A 227 12.12 -3.27 12.55
CA ILE A 227 11.85 -2.49 11.33
C ILE A 227 10.53 -2.95 10.71
N LEU A 228 10.37 -4.27 10.53
CA LEU A 228 9.17 -4.88 9.98
C LEU A 228 7.94 -4.56 10.83
N HIS A 229 8.01 -4.70 12.15
CA HIS A 229 6.91 -4.33 13.05
C HIS A 229 6.50 -2.87 12.94
N THR A 230 7.45 -1.97 12.68
CA THR A 230 7.15 -0.56 12.49
C THR A 230 6.43 -0.30 11.17
N LEU A 231 6.90 -0.92 10.08
CA LEU A 231 6.24 -0.88 8.78
C LEU A 231 4.84 -1.49 8.81
N ILE A 232 4.69 -2.69 9.39
CA ILE A 232 3.41 -3.41 9.53
C ILE A 232 2.39 -2.55 10.25
N ARG A 233 2.78 -1.87 11.34
CA ARG A 233 1.88 -0.97 12.08
C ARG A 233 1.41 0.20 11.22
N ALA A 234 2.32 0.86 10.50
CA ALA A 234 1.97 1.97 9.63
C ALA A 234 1.05 1.53 8.48
N LEU A 235 1.38 0.43 7.81
CA LEU A 235 0.55 -0.19 6.76
C LEU A 235 -0.85 -0.53 7.27
N SER A 236 -0.92 -1.15 8.46
CA SER A 236 -2.18 -1.55 9.09
C SER A 236 -3.07 -0.35 9.43
N LEU A 237 -2.48 0.77 9.89
CA LEU A 237 -3.23 2.00 10.17
C LEU A 237 -3.80 2.61 8.88
N VAL A 238 -2.96 2.79 7.85
CA VAL A 238 -3.38 3.30 6.54
C VAL A 238 -4.48 2.42 5.93
N HIS A 239 -4.29 1.10 5.96
CA HIS A 239 -5.29 0.14 5.53
C HIS A 239 -6.59 0.27 6.32
N THR A 240 -6.55 0.33 7.66
CA THR A 240 -7.75 0.42 8.50
C THR A 240 -8.57 1.68 8.23
N HIS A 241 -7.92 2.83 8.07
CA HIS A 241 -8.60 4.08 7.72
C HIS A 241 -9.21 4.02 6.32
N THR A 242 -8.44 3.54 5.33
CA THR A 242 -8.94 3.37 3.95
C THR A 242 -10.13 2.40 3.90
N GLN A 243 -10.04 1.27 4.60
CA GLN A 243 -11.10 0.27 4.74
C GLN A 243 -12.38 0.91 5.27
N ARG A 244 -12.29 1.68 6.36
CA ARG A 244 -13.45 2.33 6.98
C ARG A 244 -14.12 3.33 6.03
N ILE A 245 -13.34 4.12 5.30
CA ILE A 245 -13.90 5.08 4.34
C ILE A 245 -14.64 4.32 3.23
N LEU A 246 -14.00 3.32 2.62
CA LEU A 246 -14.63 2.53 1.55
C LEU A 246 -15.90 1.80 2.01
N ASP A 247 -15.87 1.21 3.22
CA ASP A 247 -17.00 0.51 3.82
C ASP A 247 -18.19 1.44 4.09
N THR A 248 -17.94 2.63 4.65
CA THR A 248 -18.96 3.67 4.91
C THR A 248 -19.76 4.02 3.65
N HIS A 249 -19.16 3.89 2.47
CA HIS A 249 -19.79 4.18 1.18
C HIS A 249 -20.15 2.93 0.37
N ASN A 250 -20.15 1.74 0.98
CA ASN A 250 -20.43 0.45 0.32
C ASN A 250 -19.52 0.14 -0.89
N MET A 251 -18.27 0.60 -0.85
CA MET A 251 -17.32 0.51 -1.97
C MET A 251 -16.38 -0.69 -1.90
N LEU A 252 -16.55 -1.59 -0.94
CA LEU A 252 -15.66 -2.76 -0.78
C LEU A 252 -15.78 -3.80 -1.89
N GLU A 253 -16.89 -3.79 -2.63
CA GLU A 253 -17.19 -4.73 -3.70
C GLU A 253 -17.36 -4.07 -5.08
N LEU A 254 -16.80 -2.86 -5.28
CA LEU A 254 -16.83 -2.24 -6.62
C LEU A 254 -16.26 -3.22 -7.67
N PRO A 255 -16.93 -3.43 -8.82
CA PRO A 255 -16.67 -4.52 -9.79
C PRO A 255 -15.44 -4.31 -10.68
#